data_AF-A0A023DGS1-F1
#
_entry.id   AF-A0A023DGS1-F1
#
_cell.length_a   1.000
_cell.length_b   1.000
_cell.length_c   1.000
_cell.angle_alpha   90.00
_cell.angle_beta   90.00
_cell.angle_gamma   90.00
#
_symmetry.space_group_name_H-M   'P 1'
#
loop_
_entity.id
_entity.type
_entity.pdbx_description
1 polymer ?
#
loop_
_entity_poly.entity_id
_entity_poly.type
_entity_poly.pdbx_seq_one_letter_code
_entity_poly.pdbx_strand_id
1 'polypeptide(L)'
;MCFDISWLPKHKMLCIDVQITELFSTFVPFEAILTYSVDESWITLDGTEKLHGSPMEAVQKIRSAIWNQFGLPSCIGIGPNRFISKVVLDVYAKKQGIAECTPNKLWLVPLREVWGIGSRMEKHLNNMGMYTLGGVANSSLDRLRKRFGVIGEQLYYPALGIDLSSPFIDARNFLQKSLSRPKIIKSYEPLPPTLR
;
A
#
# COMPACT_ATOMS: atom_id res chain seq x y z
N MET A 1 -4.14 -16.47 13.60
CA MET A 1 -5.58 -16.20 13.78
C MET A 1 -5.74 -14.70 13.94
N CYS A 2 -6.16 -14.00 12.88
CA CYS A 2 -6.56 -12.60 12.96
C CYS A 2 -7.99 -12.60 13.52
N PHE A 3 -8.26 -11.84 14.58
CA PHE A 3 -9.62 -11.74 15.10
C PHE A 3 -10.56 -11.25 13.99
N ASP A 4 -11.73 -11.89 13.90
CA ASP A 4 -12.74 -11.66 12.87
C ASP A 4 -13.39 -10.28 13.08
N ILE A 5 -12.84 -9.24 12.43
CA ILE A 5 -13.37 -7.86 12.39
C ILE A 5 -14.74 -7.80 11.65
N SER A 6 -15.22 -8.93 11.12
CA SER A 6 -16.41 -9.06 10.28
C SER A 6 -17.75 -8.65 10.91
N TRP A 7 -17.79 -8.36 12.22
CA TRP A 7 -19.04 -8.02 12.94
C TRP A 7 -19.17 -6.57 13.40
N LEU A 8 -18.17 -5.71 13.18
CA LEU A 8 -18.31 -4.30 13.53
C LEU A 8 -19.13 -3.56 12.45
N PRO A 9 -20.18 -2.81 12.85
CA PRO A 9 -20.87 -1.92 11.92
C PRO A 9 -19.86 -0.99 11.24
N LYS A 10 -20.01 -0.77 9.92
CA LYS A 10 -19.06 0.04 9.12
C LYS A 10 -18.71 1.40 9.76
N HIS A 11 -19.68 2.05 10.40
CA HIS A 11 -19.47 3.34 11.08
C HIS A 11 -18.52 3.24 12.29
N LYS A 12 -18.52 2.12 13.03
CA LYS A 12 -17.60 1.91 14.15
C LYS A 12 -16.17 1.71 13.67
N MET A 13 -15.98 1.03 12.54
CA MET A 13 -14.66 0.80 11.96
C MET A 13 -14.02 2.12 11.50
N LEU A 14 -14.81 3.01 10.90
CA LEU A 14 -14.36 4.35 10.52
C LEU A 14 -13.95 5.21 11.73
N CYS A 15 -14.71 5.17 12.84
CA CYS A 15 -14.32 5.89 14.04
C CYS A 15 -13.00 5.38 14.63
N ILE A 16 -12.79 4.05 14.63
CA ILE A 16 -11.56 3.45 15.13
C ILE A 16 -10.36 3.86 14.26
N ASP A 17 -10.51 3.86 12.95
CA ASP A 17 -9.45 4.29 12.02
C ASP A 17 -9.03 5.75 12.23
N VAL A 18 -9.99 6.64 12.48
CA VAL A 18 -9.70 8.04 12.84
C VAL A 18 -8.90 8.12 14.14
N GLN A 19 -9.29 7.36 15.17
CA GLN A 19 -8.55 7.34 16.45
C GLN A 19 -7.16 6.72 16.31
N ILE A 20 -6.98 5.72 15.44
CA ILE A 20 -5.67 5.15 15.14
C ILE A 20 -4.79 6.18 14.42
N THR A 21 -5.37 6.96 13.49
CA THR A 21 -4.67 8.06 12.83
C THR A 21 -4.26 9.15 13.83
N GLU A 22 -5.13 9.48 14.79
CA GLU A 22 -4.80 10.38 15.91
C GLU A 22 -3.66 9.81 16.75
N LEU A 23 -3.67 8.51 17.06
CA LEU A 23 -2.55 7.85 17.74
C LEU A 23 -1.24 8.00 16.95
N PHE A 24 -1.25 7.80 15.63
CA PHE A 24 -0.06 8.00 14.80
C PHE A 24 0.48 9.44 14.88
N SER A 25 -0.38 10.43 15.02
CA SER A 25 0.04 11.83 15.14
C SER A 25 0.80 12.15 16.45
N THR A 26 0.78 11.23 17.42
CA THR A 26 1.64 11.31 18.62
C THR A 26 3.09 10.87 18.35
N PHE A 27 3.33 10.13 17.26
CA PHE A 27 4.66 9.66 16.87
C PHE A 27 5.29 10.55 15.79
N VAL A 28 4.51 10.97 14.80
CA VAL A 28 4.98 11.72 13.64
C VAL A 28 4.04 12.89 13.33
N PRO A 29 4.51 13.95 12.64
CA PRO A 29 3.63 15.00 12.16
C PRO A 29 2.59 14.44 11.18
N PHE A 30 1.43 15.10 11.08
CA PHE A 30 0.30 14.60 10.28
C PHE A 30 0.63 14.43 8.80
N GLU A 31 1.52 15.27 8.26
CA GLU A 31 1.99 15.22 6.87
C GLU A 31 2.78 13.94 6.56
N ALA A 32 3.31 13.26 7.58
CA ALA A 32 4.04 12.00 7.46
C ALA A 32 3.11 10.76 7.54
N ILE A 33 1.79 10.95 7.68
CA ILE A 33 0.81 9.86 7.79
C ILE A 33 -0.05 9.85 6.53
N LEU A 34 -0.08 8.70 5.84
CA LEU A 34 -0.93 8.49 4.68
C LEU A 34 -1.87 7.31 4.88
N THR A 35 -3.13 7.62 5.15
CA THR A 35 -4.23 6.65 5.17
C THR A 35 -4.57 6.20 3.74
N TYR A 36 -4.50 4.89 3.51
CA TYR A 36 -4.79 4.26 2.21
C TYR A 36 -6.17 3.61 2.18
N SER A 37 -6.51 2.91 3.26
CA SER A 37 -7.82 2.31 3.53
C SER A 37 -8.11 2.39 5.03
N VAL A 38 -9.28 1.92 5.44
CA VAL A 38 -9.74 1.93 6.85
C VAL A 38 -8.82 1.10 7.77
N ASP A 39 -7.98 0.23 7.21
CA ASP A 39 -7.12 -0.70 7.93
C ASP A 39 -5.65 -0.62 7.48
N GLU A 40 -5.30 0.28 6.55
CA GLU A 40 -3.93 0.42 6.03
C GLU A 40 -3.52 1.90 5.96
N SER A 41 -2.39 2.20 6.61
CA SER A 41 -1.75 3.51 6.61
C SER A 41 -0.24 3.38 6.44
N TRP A 42 0.38 4.32 5.74
CA TRP A 42 1.83 4.52 5.74
C TRP A 42 2.22 5.60 6.73
N ILE A 43 3.36 5.39 7.39
CA ILE A 43 3.93 6.31 8.37
C ILE A 43 5.40 6.52 7.99
N THR A 44 5.79 7.75 7.70
CA THR A 44 7.19 8.12 7.42
C THR A 44 7.89 8.43 8.74
N LEU A 45 8.91 7.64 9.08
CA LEU A 45 9.66 7.75 10.34
C LEU A 45 10.98 8.53 10.20
N ASP A 46 11.35 8.93 8.99
CA ASP A 46 12.61 9.62 8.71
C ASP A 46 12.78 10.87 9.59
N GLY A 47 13.94 11.00 10.24
CA GLY A 47 14.26 12.15 11.10
C GLY A 47 13.68 12.07 12.51
N THR A 48 12.99 10.98 12.88
CA THR A 48 12.43 10.77 14.23
C THR A 48 13.30 9.90 15.13
N GLU A 49 14.52 9.55 14.70
CA GLU A 49 15.37 8.56 15.37
C GLU A 49 15.76 8.99 16.78
N LYS A 50 15.94 10.30 17.01
CA LYS A 50 16.22 10.85 18.35
C LYS A 50 15.06 10.69 19.33
N LEU A 51 13.82 10.65 18.83
CA LEU A 51 12.62 10.54 19.65
C LEU A 51 12.24 9.07 19.87
N HIS A 52 12.30 8.28 18.81
CA HIS A 52 11.72 6.94 18.79
C HIS A 52 12.73 5.80 18.72
N GLY A 53 14.00 6.10 18.48
CA GLY A 53 15.07 5.12 18.30
C GLY A 53 15.18 4.66 16.84
N SER A 54 15.73 3.48 16.63
CA SER A 54 15.77 2.82 15.33
C SER A 54 14.35 2.60 14.76
N PRO A 55 14.19 2.43 13.43
CA PRO A 55 12.90 2.14 12.82
C PRO A 55 12.18 0.94 13.46
N MET A 56 12.93 -0.10 13.85
CA MET A 56 12.38 -1.27 14.52
C MET A 56 11.81 -0.92 15.91
N GLU A 57 12.53 -0.13 16.71
CA GLU A 57 12.04 0.32 18.02
C GLU A 57 10.80 1.21 17.90
N ALA A 58 10.80 2.15 16.96
CA ALA A 58 9.65 3.01 16.68
C ALA A 58 8.42 2.18 16.29
N VAL A 59 8.58 1.21 15.38
CA VAL A 59 7.51 0.32 14.94
C VAL A 59 6.97 -0.55 16.07
N GLN A 60 7.83 -1.05 16.96
CA GLN A 60 7.40 -1.80 18.15
C GLN A 60 6.58 -0.93 19.11
N LYS A 61 6.97 0.33 19.32
CA LYS A 61 6.20 1.28 20.12
C LYS A 61 4.84 1.55 19.52
N ILE A 62 4.76 1.82 18.22
CA ILE A 62 3.49 2.04 17.50
C ILE A 62 2.58 0.81 17.62
N ARG A 63 3.11 -0.38 17.33
CA ARG A 63 2.35 -1.64 17.43
C ARG A 63 1.82 -1.88 18.83
N SER A 64 2.65 -1.65 19.85
CA SER A 64 2.25 -1.80 21.24
C SER A 64 1.19 -0.79 21.65
N ALA A 65 1.30 0.46 21.17
CA ALA A 65 0.30 1.48 21.43
C ALA A 65 -1.07 1.15 20.80
N ILE A 66 -1.08 0.64 19.55
CA ILE A 66 -2.32 0.16 18.91
C ILE A 66 -2.95 -0.96 19.74
N TRP A 67 -2.16 -1.94 20.17
CA TRP A 67 -2.65 -3.05 20.99
C TRP A 67 -3.19 -2.57 22.35
N ASN A 68 -2.44 -1.73 23.05
CA ASN A 68 -2.80 -1.27 24.38
C ASN A 68 -4.06 -0.39 24.39
N GLN A 69 -4.24 0.44 23.36
CA GLN A 69 -5.37 1.37 23.28
C GLN A 69 -6.62 0.75 22.65
N PHE A 70 -6.46 -0.10 21.63
CA PHE A 70 -7.59 -0.61 20.84
C PHE A 70 -7.79 -2.12 20.93
N GLY A 71 -6.83 -2.87 21.48
CA GLY A 71 -6.87 -4.34 21.50
C GLY A 71 -6.74 -4.97 20.11
N LEU A 72 -6.24 -4.22 19.13
CA LEU A 72 -6.18 -4.65 17.73
C LEU A 72 -4.79 -5.19 17.37
N PRO A 73 -4.68 -6.41 16.85
CA PRO A 73 -3.43 -6.89 16.31
C PRO A 73 -3.12 -6.14 15.00
N SER A 74 -1.91 -5.61 14.88
CA SER A 74 -1.43 -4.99 13.66
C SER A 74 -0.21 -5.71 13.12
N CYS A 75 -0.10 -5.71 11.78
CA CYS A 75 1.09 -6.16 11.06
C CYS A 75 1.77 -4.94 10.44
N ILE A 76 3.11 -4.89 10.44
CA ILE A 76 3.87 -3.74 9.96
C ILE A 76 5.00 -4.20 9.04
N GLY A 77 4.98 -3.71 7.80
CA GLY A 77 6.06 -3.87 6.83
C GLY A 77 6.97 -2.65 6.82
N ILE A 78 8.26 -2.86 6.96
CA ILE A 78 9.28 -1.80 6.97
C ILE A 78 10.05 -1.86 5.64
N GLY A 79 10.19 -0.72 4.98
CA GLY A 79 10.91 -0.60 3.72
C GLY A 79 11.32 0.84 3.43
N PRO A 80 12.24 1.05 2.47
CA PRO A 80 12.80 2.37 2.14
C PRO A 80 11.82 3.29 1.39
N ASN A 81 10.66 2.77 0.96
CA ASN A 81 9.58 3.54 0.33
C ASN A 81 8.25 2.81 0.47
N ARG A 82 7.17 3.46 0.03
CA ARG A 82 5.79 2.96 0.17
C ARG A 82 5.55 1.65 -0.56
N PHE A 83 6.05 1.53 -1.80
CA PHE A 83 5.92 0.30 -2.56
C PHE A 83 6.57 -0.89 -1.84
N ILE A 84 7.84 -0.76 -1.45
CA ILE A 84 8.57 -1.86 -0.81
C ILE A 84 7.95 -2.19 0.56
N SER A 85 7.59 -1.19 1.37
CA SER A 85 6.97 -1.44 2.68
C SER A 85 5.65 -2.19 2.53
N LYS A 86 4.85 -1.89 1.50
CA LYS A 86 3.61 -2.62 1.19
C LYS A 86 3.86 -4.07 0.76
N VAL A 87 4.84 -4.30 -0.12
CA VAL A 87 5.22 -5.66 -0.52
C VAL A 87 5.69 -6.47 0.69
N VAL A 88 6.51 -5.88 1.56
CA VAL A 88 6.98 -6.55 2.78
C VAL A 88 5.84 -6.83 3.76
N LEU A 89 4.91 -5.88 3.92
CA LEU A 89 3.71 -6.05 4.74
C LEU A 89 2.90 -7.26 4.27
N ASP A 90 2.58 -7.31 2.98
CA ASP A 90 1.70 -8.32 2.40
C ASP A 90 2.33 -9.73 2.39
N VAL A 91 3.62 -9.84 2.02
CA VAL A 91 4.30 -11.13 1.83
C VAL A 91 4.79 -11.72 3.15
N TYR A 92 5.34 -10.89 4.04
CA TYR A 92 6.09 -11.32 5.21
C TYR A 92 5.41 -10.91 6.53
N ALA A 93 5.08 -9.63 6.71
CA ALA A 93 4.61 -9.14 8.01
C ALA A 93 3.27 -9.74 8.41
N LYS A 94 2.35 -10.00 7.47
CA LYS A 94 1.08 -10.70 7.75
C LYS A 94 1.26 -12.10 8.39
N LYS A 95 2.46 -12.69 8.28
CA LYS A 95 2.81 -13.99 8.89
C LYS A 95 3.63 -13.83 10.19
N GLN A 96 4.39 -12.74 10.31
CA GLN A 96 5.41 -12.55 11.36
C GLN A 96 5.04 -11.44 12.37
N GLY A 97 4.00 -10.65 12.10
CA GLY A 97 3.65 -9.42 12.80
C GLY A 97 4.48 -8.22 12.32
N ILE A 98 5.79 -8.25 12.40
CA ILE A 98 6.66 -7.19 11.87
C ILE A 98 7.67 -7.83 10.91
N ALA A 99 7.88 -7.22 9.75
CA ALA A 99 8.93 -7.63 8.83
C ALA A 99 9.61 -6.42 8.19
N GLU A 100 10.92 -6.53 7.99
CA GLU A 100 11.73 -5.51 7.33
C GLU A 100 12.27 -6.02 5.99
N CYS A 101 12.33 -5.12 5.01
CA CYS A 101 12.88 -5.41 3.70
C CYS A 101 14.37 -5.78 3.78
N THR A 102 14.75 -6.81 3.05
CA THR A 102 16.15 -7.06 2.70
C THR A 102 16.20 -7.37 1.20
N PRO A 103 17.28 -7.01 0.47
CA PRO A 103 17.36 -7.25 -0.98
C PRO A 103 17.09 -8.71 -1.37
N ASN A 104 17.65 -9.65 -0.59
CA ASN A 104 17.46 -11.09 -0.79
C ASN A 104 15.99 -11.53 -0.67
N LYS A 105 15.19 -10.87 0.16
CA LYS A 105 13.75 -11.17 0.31
C LYS A 105 12.92 -10.52 -0.79
N LEU A 106 13.28 -9.32 -1.24
CA LEU A 106 12.46 -8.54 -2.17
C LEU A 106 12.41 -9.17 -3.56
N TRP A 107 13.56 -9.56 -4.12
CA TRP A 107 13.62 -10.01 -5.52
C TRP A 107 13.17 -11.47 -5.73
N LEU A 108 13.00 -12.22 -4.65
CA LEU A 108 12.43 -13.58 -4.68
C LEU A 108 10.89 -13.59 -4.65
N VAL A 109 10.24 -12.44 -4.42
CA VAL A 109 8.77 -12.36 -4.33
C VAL A 109 8.14 -12.77 -5.67
N PRO A 110 7.24 -13.77 -5.69
CA PRO A 110 6.47 -14.14 -6.87
C PRO A 110 5.60 -12.98 -7.35
N LEU A 111 5.45 -12.81 -8.66
CA LEU A 111 4.72 -11.67 -9.22
C LEU A 111 3.28 -11.55 -8.72
N ARG A 112 2.60 -12.67 -8.45
CA ARG A 112 1.24 -12.66 -7.91
C ARG A 112 1.09 -12.01 -6.54
N GLU A 113 2.16 -12.03 -5.75
CA GLU A 113 2.17 -11.49 -4.39
C GLU A 113 2.59 -10.00 -4.36
N VAL A 114 3.06 -9.46 -5.48
CA VAL A 114 3.46 -8.06 -5.59
C VAL A 114 2.21 -7.17 -5.70
N TRP A 115 2.10 -6.19 -4.81
CA TRP A 115 1.04 -5.18 -4.86
C TRP A 115 0.99 -4.48 -6.22
N GLY A 116 -0.21 -4.40 -6.81
CA GLY A 116 -0.43 -3.86 -8.15
C GLY A 116 -0.34 -4.88 -9.30
N ILE A 117 0.13 -6.11 -9.07
CA ILE A 117 0.22 -7.14 -10.11
C ILE A 117 -0.95 -8.14 -10.00
N GLY A 118 -1.94 -7.94 -10.86
CA GLY A 118 -3.07 -8.86 -11.04
C GLY A 118 -2.73 -10.10 -11.86
N SER A 119 -3.59 -11.13 -11.82
CA SER A 119 -3.39 -12.42 -12.51
C SER A 119 -3.17 -12.29 -14.01
N ARG A 120 -3.84 -11.30 -14.64
CA ARG A 120 -3.64 -10.99 -16.06
C ARG A 120 -2.24 -10.43 -16.32
N MET A 121 -1.78 -9.51 -15.49
CA MET A 121 -0.44 -8.91 -15.63
C MET A 121 0.64 -9.97 -15.37
N GLU A 122 0.49 -10.75 -14.30
CA GLU A 122 1.35 -11.89 -14.00
C GLU A 122 1.47 -12.83 -15.20
N LYS A 123 0.35 -13.25 -15.80
CA LYS A 123 0.38 -14.13 -16.99
C LYS A 123 1.16 -13.50 -18.15
N HIS A 124 1.02 -12.20 -18.37
CA HIS A 124 1.78 -11.50 -19.41
C HIS A 124 3.28 -11.45 -19.11
N LEU A 125 3.67 -11.19 -17.87
CA LEU A 125 5.07 -11.16 -17.44
C LEU A 125 5.71 -12.56 -17.46
N ASN A 126 4.99 -13.58 -17.00
CA ASN A 126 5.41 -14.99 -17.07
C ASN A 126 5.66 -15.42 -18.52
N ASN A 127 4.79 -15.03 -19.46
CA ASN A 127 4.99 -15.30 -20.89
C ASN A 127 6.22 -14.58 -21.48
N MET A 128 6.76 -13.57 -20.80
CA MET A 128 7.99 -12.88 -21.17
C MET A 128 9.22 -13.42 -20.43
N GLY A 129 9.07 -14.49 -19.64
CA GLY A 129 10.13 -15.15 -18.88
C GLY A 129 10.41 -14.54 -17.49
N MET A 130 9.52 -13.68 -16.99
CA MET A 130 9.66 -13.03 -15.68
C MET A 130 8.65 -13.64 -14.72
N TYR A 131 9.11 -14.26 -13.64
CA TYR A 131 8.26 -14.95 -12.66
C TYR A 131 8.29 -14.35 -11.25
N THR A 132 9.33 -13.56 -10.96
CA THR A 132 9.51 -12.87 -9.68
C THR A 132 9.73 -11.38 -9.89
N LEU A 133 9.64 -10.60 -8.82
CA LEU A 133 9.98 -9.18 -8.85
C LEU A 133 11.42 -8.96 -9.33
N GLY A 134 12.36 -9.82 -8.94
CA GLY A 134 13.73 -9.82 -9.45
C GLY A 134 13.83 -10.11 -10.95
N GLY A 135 12.94 -10.95 -11.48
CA GLY A 135 12.84 -11.18 -12.93
C GLY A 135 12.45 -9.92 -13.70
N VAL A 136 11.57 -9.09 -13.14
CA VAL A 136 11.20 -7.78 -13.71
C VAL A 136 12.36 -6.79 -13.58
N ALA A 137 13.02 -6.75 -12.42
CA ALA A 137 14.18 -5.89 -12.17
C ALA A 137 15.35 -6.17 -13.13
N ASN A 138 15.56 -7.43 -13.50
CA ASN A 138 16.60 -7.85 -14.44
C ASN A 138 16.18 -7.77 -15.93
N SER A 139 14.95 -7.34 -16.21
CA SER A 139 14.48 -7.12 -17.57
C SER A 139 15.00 -5.78 -18.11
N SER A 140 15.03 -5.59 -19.42
CA SER A 140 15.30 -4.27 -19.99
C SER A 140 14.04 -3.40 -19.94
N LEU A 141 14.18 -2.13 -19.54
CA LEU A 141 13.08 -1.15 -19.57
C LEU A 141 12.41 -1.08 -20.95
N ASP A 142 13.16 -1.12 -22.05
CA ASP A 142 12.62 -1.04 -23.41
C ASP A 142 11.68 -2.19 -23.75
N ARG A 143 11.98 -3.42 -23.29
CA ARG A 143 11.07 -4.57 -23.47
C ARG A 143 9.75 -4.36 -22.74
N LEU A 144 9.79 -3.83 -21.52
CA LEU A 144 8.60 -3.55 -20.72
C LEU A 144 7.80 -2.39 -21.32
N ARG A 145 8.45 -1.30 -21.73
CA ARG A 145 7.82 -0.17 -22.43
C ARG A 145 7.18 -0.59 -23.74
N LYS A 146 7.87 -1.37 -24.57
CA LYS A 146 7.33 -1.85 -25.86
C LYS A 146 6.06 -2.68 -25.68
N ARG A 147 5.97 -3.44 -24.58
CA ARG A 147 4.81 -4.31 -24.32
C ARG A 147 3.66 -3.59 -23.60
N PHE A 148 3.97 -2.71 -22.64
CA PHE A 148 2.99 -2.18 -21.69
C PHE A 148 2.91 -0.65 -21.67
N GLY A 149 3.71 0.05 -22.49
CA GLY A 149 3.80 1.51 -22.50
C GLY A 149 4.25 2.05 -21.13
N VAL A 150 3.54 3.08 -20.65
CA VAL A 150 3.78 3.71 -19.34
C VAL A 150 3.69 2.71 -18.19
N ILE A 151 2.82 1.71 -18.29
CA ILE A 151 2.71 0.65 -17.26
C ILE A 151 4.02 -0.15 -17.16
N GLY A 152 4.75 -0.31 -18.26
CA GLY A 152 6.06 -0.97 -18.25
C GLY A 152 7.07 -0.26 -17.35
N GLU A 153 7.04 1.08 -17.32
CA GLU A 153 7.88 1.89 -16.43
C GLU A 153 7.44 1.75 -14.98
N GLN A 154 6.12 1.76 -14.74
CA GLN A 154 5.52 1.57 -13.43
C GLN A 154 5.76 0.17 -12.85
N LEU A 155 6.11 -0.82 -13.68
CA LEU A 155 6.55 -2.14 -13.23
C LEU A 155 8.07 -2.16 -12.98
N TYR A 156 8.85 -1.51 -13.86
CA TYR A 156 10.30 -1.58 -13.84
C TYR A 156 10.92 -0.85 -12.64
N TYR A 157 10.58 0.42 -12.43
CA TYR A 157 11.21 1.20 -11.36
C TYR A 157 10.91 0.65 -9.96
N PRO A 158 9.67 0.28 -9.61
CA PRO A 158 9.41 -0.34 -8.31
C PRO A 158 10.10 -1.70 -8.14
N ALA A 159 10.30 -2.47 -9.22
CA ALA A 159 11.07 -3.71 -9.16
C ALA A 159 12.57 -3.49 -8.84
N LEU A 160 13.12 -2.35 -9.26
CA LEU A 160 14.45 -1.87 -8.83
C LEU A 160 14.45 -1.26 -7.41
N GLY A 161 13.29 -1.20 -6.76
CA GLY A 161 13.12 -0.56 -5.47
C GLY A 161 13.06 0.96 -5.52
N ILE A 162 12.82 1.54 -6.70
CA ILE A 162 12.71 2.98 -6.91
C ILE A 162 11.23 3.38 -6.88
N ASP A 163 10.88 4.25 -5.94
CA ASP A 163 9.56 4.88 -5.82
C ASP A 163 9.79 6.36 -5.53
N LEU A 164 9.36 7.21 -6.45
CA LEU A 164 9.52 8.67 -6.37
C LEU A 164 8.30 9.37 -5.76
N SER A 165 7.34 8.59 -5.25
CA SER A 165 6.18 9.15 -4.59
C SER A 165 6.60 9.89 -3.32
N SER A 166 6.06 11.09 -3.10
CA SER A 166 6.44 11.90 -1.93
C SER A 166 6.18 11.12 -0.63
N PRO A 167 7.14 11.08 0.31
CA PRO A 167 6.93 10.47 1.62
C PRO A 167 6.04 11.33 2.53
N PHE A 168 5.83 12.59 2.17
CA PHE A 168 4.94 13.52 2.86
C PHE A 168 3.75 13.89 1.97
N ILE A 169 2.59 14.05 2.60
CA ILE A 169 1.40 14.51 1.89
C ILE A 169 1.39 16.02 1.78
N ASP A 170 1.18 16.53 0.57
CA ASP A 170 0.80 17.92 0.37
C ASP A 170 -0.71 18.06 0.55
N ALA A 171 -1.12 18.69 1.66
CA ALA A 171 -2.52 18.95 1.99
C ALA A 171 -3.30 19.67 0.86
N ARG A 172 -2.61 20.37 -0.06
CA ARG A 172 -3.22 21.08 -1.19
C ARG A 172 -3.82 20.17 -2.27
N ASN A 173 -3.47 18.89 -2.30
CA ASN A 173 -3.89 17.96 -3.36
C ASN A 173 -5.17 17.14 -3.03
N PHE A 174 -5.80 17.36 -1.87
CA PHE A 174 -6.96 16.60 -1.38
C PHE A 174 -8.32 16.99 -1.98
N LEU A 175 -8.39 17.61 -3.17
CA LEU A 175 -9.67 17.78 -3.84
C LEU A 175 -10.16 16.43 -4.37
N GLN A 176 -11.13 15.84 -3.66
CA GLN A 176 -11.83 14.61 -4.01
C GLN A 176 -12.44 14.73 -5.43
N LYS A 177 -11.86 14.04 -6.42
CA LYS A 177 -12.20 14.21 -7.86
C LYS A 177 -13.46 13.45 -8.31
N SER A 178 -14.06 12.60 -7.47
CA SER A 178 -15.26 11.85 -7.86
C SER A 178 -16.11 11.46 -6.66
N LEU A 179 -17.41 11.77 -6.73
CA LEU A 179 -18.47 11.28 -5.85
C LEU A 179 -19.38 10.35 -6.67
N SER A 180 -19.51 9.09 -6.25
CA SER A 180 -20.47 8.14 -6.83
C SER A 180 -21.38 7.63 -5.72
N ARG A 181 -22.69 7.80 -5.91
CA ARG A 181 -23.73 7.13 -5.09
C ARG A 181 -24.18 5.88 -5.83
N PRO A 182 -24.37 4.73 -5.16
CA PRO A 182 -25.00 3.58 -5.79
C PRO A 182 -26.46 3.92 -6.13
N LYS A 183 -26.72 4.32 -7.38
CA LYS A 183 -28.07 4.27 -7.96
C LYS A 183 -28.19 2.93 -8.67
N ILE A 184 -29.21 2.15 -8.32
CA ILE A 184 -29.73 1.14 -9.24
C ILE A 184 -30.29 1.93 -10.42
N ILE A 185 -29.65 1.87 -11.58
CA ILE A 185 -30.20 2.39 -12.83
C ILE A 185 -31.36 1.45 -13.18
N LYS A 186 -32.55 1.75 -12.67
CA LYS A 186 -33.78 1.08 -13.07
C LYS A 186 -34.13 1.66 -14.44
N SER A 187 -34.03 0.82 -15.46
CA SER A 187 -34.29 1.05 -16.89
C SER A 187 -33.33 1.97 -17.67
N TYR A 188 -32.97 1.49 -18.86
CA TYR A 188 -32.28 2.24 -19.92
C TYR A 188 -33.33 3.04 -20.69
N GLU A 189 -33.28 4.37 -20.64
CA GLU A 189 -33.95 5.22 -21.62
C GLU A 189 -32.96 5.50 -22.75
N PRO A 190 -33.31 5.22 -24.02
CA PRO A 190 -32.44 5.56 -25.14
C PRO A 190 -32.25 7.08 -25.23
N LEU A 191 -31.00 7.50 -25.45
CA LEU A 191 -30.63 8.90 -25.59
C LEU A 191 -31.43 9.58 -26.71
N PRO A 192 -31.88 10.85 -26.52
CA PRO A 192 -32.61 11.57 -27.55
C PRO A 192 -31.75 11.75 -28.81
N PRO A 193 -32.37 11.83 -30.01
CA PRO A 193 -31.67 11.89 -31.30
C PRO A 193 -30.70 13.06 -31.45
N THR A 194 -30.78 14.07 -30.58
CA THR A 194 -29.96 15.29 -30.58
C THR A 194 -28.54 15.09 -30.04
N LEU A 195 -28.22 13.91 -29.50
CA LEU A 195 -26.91 13.57 -28.93
C LEU A 195 -26.15 12.50 -29.73
N ARG A 196 -26.48 12.30 -31.01
CA ARG A 196 -25.69 11.47 -31.94
C ARG A 196 -24.76 12.31 -32.80
#